data_AF-A0A7S3I773-F1
#
_entry.id   AF-A0A7S3I773-F1
#
_cell.length_a   1.000
_cell.length_b   1.000
_cell.length_c   1.000
_cell.angle_alpha   90.00
_cell.angle_beta   90.00
_cell.angle_gamma   90.00
#
_symmetry.space_group_name_H-M   'P 1'
#
loop_
_entity.id
_entity.type
_entity.pdbx_description
1 polymer ?
#
loop_
_entity_poly.entity_id
_entity_poly.type
_entity_poly.pdbx_seq_one_letter_code
_entity_poly.pdbx_strand_id
1 'polypeptide(L)'
;MIVLDKLKTLSWSGIPSCVPHVRGTVWSLLSDYIPIDQEIKEDTLLRKREEYIGIVRHYFEGATMNTTVQDLADKIEDMSSYETLNFKQIKIDVHRTQPDVDLFSSQQMQTMLIRILFAWTMRHPASAYVQGINDLAAPMVLVFLTAAVAARKQRECDDQ
;
A
#
# COMPACT_ATOMS: atom_id res chain seq x y z
N MET A 1 -1.37 -26.02 9.17
CA MET A 1 -0.39 -25.74 8.10
C MET A 1 -1.14 -25.37 6.83
N ILE A 2 -0.92 -24.16 6.30
CA ILE A 2 -1.51 -23.72 5.03
C ILE A 2 -0.76 -24.40 3.88
N VAL A 3 -1.49 -25.02 2.94
CA VAL A 3 -0.88 -25.64 1.75
C VAL A 3 -1.07 -24.70 0.57
N LEU A 4 0.01 -24.05 0.13
CA LEU A 4 -0.05 -22.98 -0.88
C LEU A 4 -0.64 -23.44 -2.21
N ASP A 5 -0.32 -24.65 -2.67
CA ASP A 5 -0.83 -25.16 -3.95
C ASP A 5 -2.34 -25.37 -3.92
N LYS A 6 -2.89 -25.85 -2.80
CA LYS A 6 -4.35 -25.94 -2.62
C LYS A 6 -4.98 -24.55 -2.62
N LEU A 7 -4.33 -23.58 -1.97
CA LEU A 7 -4.81 -22.19 -1.95
C LEU A 7 -4.83 -21.58 -3.35
N LYS A 8 -3.79 -21.80 -4.16
CA LYS A 8 -3.73 -21.37 -5.57
C LYS A 8 -4.87 -21.98 -6.38
N THR A 9 -5.09 -23.30 -6.29
CA THR A 9 -6.17 -24.00 -7.00
C THR A 9 -7.55 -23.46 -6.62
N LEU A 10 -7.81 -23.25 -5.32
CA LEU A 10 -9.09 -22.71 -4.85
C LEU A 10 -9.29 -21.25 -5.27
N SER A 11 -8.21 -20.46 -5.29
CA SER A 11 -8.26 -19.04 -5.65
C SER A 11 -8.33 -18.80 -7.16
N TRP A 12 -8.09 -19.82 -7.99
CA TRP A 12 -8.08 -19.71 -9.45
C TRP A 12 -9.41 -19.23 -10.01
N SER A 13 -10.53 -19.71 -9.45
CA SER A 13 -11.88 -19.27 -9.81
C SER A 13 -12.28 -17.93 -9.21
N GLY A 14 -11.36 -17.26 -8.52
CA GLY A 14 -11.58 -16.01 -7.80
C GLY A 14 -11.74 -16.21 -6.29
N ILE A 15 -11.44 -15.15 -5.55
CA ILE A 15 -11.58 -15.10 -4.09
C ILE A 15 -12.82 -14.29 -3.75
N PRO A 16 -13.74 -14.74 -2.87
CA PRO A 16 -14.98 -14.03 -2.58
C PRO A 16 -14.79 -12.56 -2.15
N SER A 17 -15.58 -11.65 -2.73
CA SER A 17 -15.60 -10.21 -2.35
C SER A 17 -16.39 -9.93 -1.08
N CYS A 18 -17.39 -10.77 -0.80
CA CYS A 18 -18.25 -10.64 0.38
C CYS A 18 -17.52 -10.91 1.70
N VAL A 19 -16.28 -11.42 1.66
CA VAL A 19 -15.47 -11.70 2.85
C VAL A 19 -14.11 -10.98 2.75
N PRO A 20 -14.05 -9.65 3.00
CA PRO A 20 -12.85 -8.85 2.74
C PRO A 20 -11.60 -9.32 3.50
N HIS A 21 -11.74 -9.79 4.74
CA HIS A 21 -10.60 -10.26 5.54
C HIS A 21 -9.96 -11.52 4.95
N VAL A 22 -10.76 -12.44 4.38
CA VAL A 22 -10.25 -13.62 3.65
C VAL A 22 -9.51 -13.15 2.41
N ARG A 23 -10.10 -12.27 1.60
CA ARG A 23 -9.45 -11.77 0.39
C ARG A 23 -8.10 -11.11 0.67
N GLY A 24 -8.03 -10.23 1.67
CA GLY A 24 -6.77 -9.59 2.09
C GLY A 24 -5.73 -10.59 2.57
N THR A 25 -6.13 -11.61 3.33
CA THR A 25 -5.21 -12.66 3.81
C THR A 25 -4.69 -13.52 2.66
N VAL A 26 -5.57 -13.95 1.76
CA VAL A 26 -5.19 -14.77 0.60
C VAL A 26 -4.27 -14.01 -0.34
N TRP A 27 -4.55 -12.74 -0.64
CA TRP A 27 -3.66 -11.91 -1.45
C TRP A 27 -2.28 -11.76 -0.80
N SER A 28 -2.23 -11.54 0.52
CA SER A 28 -0.98 -11.45 1.25
C SER A 28 -0.15 -12.74 1.20
N LEU A 29 -0.80 -13.91 1.21
CA LEU A 29 -0.12 -15.21 1.08
C LEU A 29 0.33 -15.47 -0.35
N LEU A 30 -0.52 -15.21 -1.35
CA LEU A 30 -0.23 -15.47 -2.75
C LEU A 30 0.83 -14.53 -3.32
N SER A 31 0.94 -13.31 -2.78
CA SER A 31 1.99 -12.34 -3.13
C SER A 31 3.28 -12.53 -2.32
N ASP A 32 3.39 -13.58 -1.51
CA ASP A 32 4.53 -13.84 -0.61
C ASP A 32 4.82 -12.67 0.36
N TYR A 33 3.78 -11.88 0.69
CA TYR A 33 3.92 -10.77 1.63
C TYR A 33 3.99 -11.29 3.07
N ILE A 34 3.10 -12.21 3.45
CA ILE A 34 3.15 -12.93 4.73
C ILE A 34 3.64 -14.36 4.54
N PRO A 35 4.47 -14.87 5.46
CA PRO A 35 4.92 -16.25 5.40
C PRO A 35 3.76 -17.22 5.61
N ILE A 36 3.89 -18.40 4.98
CA ILE A 36 2.96 -19.53 5.18
C ILE A 36 3.01 -19.98 6.63
N ASP A 37 4.23 -20.05 7.19
CA ASP A 37 4.46 -20.30 8.60
C ASP A 37 3.95 -19.13 9.44
N GLN A 38 2.97 -19.43 10.30
CA GLN A 38 2.32 -18.41 11.13
C GLN A 38 3.17 -18.02 12.33
N GLU A 39 4.15 -18.84 12.76
CA GLU A 39 4.99 -18.53 13.91
C GLU A 39 5.90 -17.32 13.62
N ILE A 40 6.44 -17.22 12.41
CA ILE A 40 7.32 -16.12 11.99
C ILE A 40 6.58 -14.92 11.38
N LYS A 41 5.25 -14.99 11.30
CA LYS A 41 4.42 -14.00 10.61
C LYS A 41 4.50 -12.63 11.27
N GLU A 42 4.39 -12.57 12.60
CA GLU A 42 4.39 -11.29 13.32
C GLU A 42 5.74 -10.57 13.17
N ASP A 43 6.85 -11.28 13.39
CA ASP A 43 8.20 -10.74 13.22
C ASP A 43 8.46 -10.25 11.79
N THR A 44 8.02 -11.03 10.79
CA THR A 44 8.16 -10.63 9.38
C THR A 44 7.38 -9.36 9.08
N LEU A 45 6.14 -9.25 9.58
CA LEU A 45 5.30 -8.08 9.39
C LEU A 45 5.85 -6.85 10.10
N LEU A 46 6.33 -7.00 11.33
CA LEU A 46 6.94 -5.92 12.12
C LEU A 46 8.14 -5.35 11.36
N ARG A 47 9.09 -6.20 10.97
CA ARG A 47 10.28 -5.78 10.21
C ARG A 47 9.91 -5.06 8.91
N LYS A 48 8.99 -5.59 8.11
CA LYS A 48 8.56 -4.94 6.85
C LYS A 48 7.88 -3.58 7.09
N ARG A 49 7.10 -3.46 8.18
CA ARG A 49 6.43 -2.19 8.55
C ARG A 49 7.44 -1.16 9.03
N GLU A 50 8.39 -1.55 9.87
CA GLU A 50 9.47 -0.68 10.34
C GLU A 50 10.33 -0.18 9.19
N GLU A 51 10.66 -1.04 8.23
CA GLU A 51 11.42 -0.69 7.03
C GLU A 51 10.67 0.37 6.19
N TYR A 52 9.37 0.18 5.96
CA TYR A 52 8.54 1.18 5.29
C TYR A 52 8.47 2.50 6.08
N ILE A 53 8.26 2.43 7.39
CA ILE A 53 8.21 3.62 8.26
C ILE A 53 9.54 4.37 8.22
N GLY A 54 10.66 3.66 8.23
CA GLY A 54 12.00 4.25 8.13
C GLY A 54 12.17 5.06 6.86
N ILE A 55 11.77 4.50 5.71
CA ILE A 55 11.83 5.21 4.42
C ILE A 55 10.92 6.44 4.45
N VAL A 56 9.68 6.30 4.90
CA VAL A 56 8.73 7.43 4.96
C VAL A 56 9.23 8.52 5.89
N ARG A 57 9.81 8.18 7.05
CA ARG A 57 10.35 9.18 7.98
C ARG A 57 11.57 9.89 7.41
N HIS A 58 12.42 9.19 6.66
CA HIS A 58 13.59 9.78 6.01
C HIS A 58 13.21 10.85 4.99
N TYR A 59 12.22 10.56 4.15
CA TYR A 59 11.82 11.45 3.05
C TYR A 59 10.71 12.43 3.40
N PHE A 60 9.80 12.05 4.29
CA PHE A 60 8.60 12.81 4.65
C PHE A 60 8.51 12.98 6.17
N GLU A 61 9.58 13.49 6.78
CA GLU A 61 9.66 13.66 8.23
C GLU A 61 8.42 14.37 8.78
N GLY A 62 7.84 13.84 9.86
CA GLY A 62 6.65 14.41 10.49
C GLY A 62 5.33 14.16 9.73
N ALA A 63 5.32 13.35 8.67
CA ALA A 63 4.07 12.97 8.01
C ALA A 63 3.12 12.23 8.98
N THR A 64 1.98 12.84 9.24
CA THR A 64 0.85 12.32 10.03
C THR A 64 -0.34 11.96 9.14
N MET A 65 -1.45 11.52 9.76
CA MET A 65 -2.72 11.25 9.07
C MET A 65 -3.33 12.50 8.41
N ASN A 66 -2.97 13.70 8.87
CA ASN A 66 -3.49 14.97 8.34
C ASN A 66 -2.62 15.56 7.23
N THR A 67 -1.54 14.88 6.85
CA THR A 67 -0.60 15.36 5.82
C THR A 67 -1.28 15.39 4.46
N THR A 68 -1.20 16.53 3.81
CA THR A 68 -1.72 16.76 2.47
C THR A 68 -0.67 16.41 1.41
N VAL A 69 -1.10 16.30 0.16
CA VAL A 69 -0.23 16.12 -1.00
C VAL A 69 0.70 17.33 -1.16
N GLN A 70 0.24 18.52 -0.75
CA GLN A 70 1.06 19.72 -0.80
C GLN A 70 2.16 19.68 0.26
N ASP A 71 1.85 19.28 1.51
CA ASP A 71 2.86 19.13 2.56
C ASP A 71 3.95 18.12 2.17
N LEU A 72 3.58 17.06 1.44
CA LEU A 72 4.56 16.13 0.88
C LEU A 72 5.41 16.78 -0.21
N ALA A 73 4.81 17.62 -1.07
CA ALA A 73 5.49 18.29 -2.16
C ALA A 73 6.49 19.35 -1.68
N ASP A 74 6.14 20.08 -0.62
CA ASP A 74 7.00 21.11 -0.04
C ASP A 74 8.30 20.51 0.53
N LYS A 75 8.26 19.25 1.00
CA LYS A 75 9.43 18.52 1.49
C LYS A 75 10.41 18.07 0.40
N ILE A 76 10.02 18.16 -0.86
CA ILE A 76 10.84 17.67 -1.99
C ILE A 76 11.77 18.77 -2.53
N GLU A 77 11.54 20.04 -2.19
CA GLU A 77 12.33 21.15 -2.75
C GLU A 77 13.84 21.03 -2.48
N ASP A 78 14.22 20.44 -1.35
CA ASP A 78 15.62 20.25 -0.93
C ASP A 78 16.23 18.91 -1.38
N MET A 79 15.49 18.07 -2.10
CA MET A 79 15.93 16.73 -2.51
C MET A 79 16.77 16.73 -3.79
N SER A 80 17.38 15.58 -4.11
CA SER A 80 18.11 15.41 -5.36
C SER A 80 17.20 15.58 -6.58
N SER A 81 17.80 15.85 -7.75
CA SER A 81 17.07 15.95 -9.01
C SER A 81 16.34 14.65 -9.37
N TYR A 82 16.90 13.50 -8.99
CA TYR A 82 16.28 12.18 -9.20
C TYR A 82 15.01 12.03 -8.37
N GLU A 83 15.08 12.31 -7.07
CA GLU A 83 13.93 12.25 -6.15
C GLU A 83 12.83 13.22 -6.60
N THR A 84 13.21 14.45 -6.92
CA THR A 84 12.29 15.49 -7.38
C THR A 84 11.56 15.10 -8.66
N LEU A 85 12.28 14.54 -9.64
CA LEU A 85 11.70 14.11 -10.91
C LEU A 85 10.66 12.99 -10.70
N ASN A 86 11.03 11.97 -9.93
CA ASN A 86 10.14 10.84 -9.66
C ASN A 86 8.91 11.27 -8.85
N PHE A 87 9.10 12.10 -7.82
CA PHE A 87 7.97 12.61 -7.03
C PHE A 87 6.98 13.39 -7.90
N LYS A 88 7.47 14.28 -8.77
CA LYS A 88 6.61 15.05 -9.68
C LYS A 88 5.80 14.13 -10.60
N GLN A 89 6.42 13.11 -11.19
CA GLN A 89 5.69 12.14 -12.02
C GLN A 89 4.62 11.38 -11.22
N ILE A 90 5.01 10.84 -10.06
CA ILE A 90 4.10 10.13 -9.15
C ILE A 90 2.91 11.02 -8.77
N LYS A 91 3.13 12.28 -8.39
CA LYS A 91 2.06 13.21 -8.00
C LYS A 91 1.05 13.39 -9.14
N ILE A 92 1.52 13.56 -10.37
CA ILE A 92 0.62 13.76 -11.51
C ILE A 92 -0.13 12.45 -11.86
N ASP A 93 0.52 11.29 -11.81
CA ASP A 93 -0.12 10.00 -12.12
C ASP A 93 -1.10 9.55 -11.03
N VAL A 94 -0.79 9.80 -9.75
CA VAL A 94 -1.71 9.54 -8.63
C VAL A 94 -2.99 10.37 -8.76
N HIS A 95 -2.88 11.63 -9.16
CA HIS A 95 -4.06 12.47 -9.42
C HIS A 95 -4.97 11.90 -10.53
N ARG A 96 -4.38 11.16 -11.49
CA ARG A 96 -5.09 10.51 -12.61
C ARG A 96 -5.50 9.06 -12.31
N THR A 97 -5.17 8.50 -11.16
CA THR A 97 -5.39 7.07 -10.87
C THR A 97 -6.86 6.83 -10.56
N GLN A 98 -7.52 5.95 -11.34
CA GLN A 98 -8.93 5.59 -11.15
C GLN A 98 -9.86 6.81 -10.98
N PRO A 99 -9.93 7.74 -11.96
CA PRO A 99 -10.61 9.02 -11.80
C PRO A 99 -12.12 8.90 -11.63
N ASP A 100 -12.70 7.79 -12.07
CA ASP A 100 -14.13 7.49 -11.94
C ASP A 100 -14.52 6.95 -10.55
N VAL A 101 -13.56 6.83 -9.63
CA VAL A 101 -13.77 6.31 -8.27
C VAL A 101 -13.40 7.39 -7.25
N ASP A 102 -14.42 8.02 -6.65
CA ASP A 102 -14.28 9.14 -5.69
C ASP A 102 -13.25 8.92 -4.58
N LEU A 103 -13.09 7.66 -4.13
CA LEU A 103 -12.10 7.30 -3.12
C LEU A 103 -10.68 7.70 -3.54
N PHE A 104 -10.32 7.57 -4.81
CA PHE A 104 -8.99 7.92 -5.34
C PHE A 104 -8.78 9.42 -5.52
N SER A 105 -9.85 10.20 -5.59
CA SER A 105 -9.79 11.66 -5.52
C SER A 105 -9.59 12.18 -4.10
N SER A 106 -9.81 11.36 -3.07
CA SER A 106 -9.65 11.78 -1.68
C SER A 106 -8.19 12.09 -1.31
N GLN A 107 -8.00 13.11 -0.49
CA GLN A 107 -6.69 13.56 -0.02
C GLN A 107 -5.90 12.42 0.64
N GLN A 108 -6.57 11.63 1.48
CA GLN A 108 -5.94 10.55 2.23
C GLN A 108 -5.46 9.43 1.28
N MET A 109 -6.25 9.09 0.26
CA MET A 109 -5.86 8.07 -0.72
C MET A 109 -4.67 8.54 -1.56
N GLN A 110 -4.68 9.79 -2.04
CA GLN A 110 -3.58 10.34 -2.83
C GLN A 110 -2.29 10.44 -2.00
N THR A 111 -2.35 10.95 -0.77
CA THR A 111 -1.20 10.99 0.15
C THR A 111 -0.65 9.57 0.40
N MET A 112 -1.52 8.58 0.58
CA MET A 112 -1.12 7.18 0.78
C MET A 112 -0.42 6.60 -0.45
N LEU A 113 -1.00 6.76 -1.64
CA LEU A 113 -0.43 6.25 -2.89
C LEU A 113 0.91 6.92 -3.22
N ILE A 114 1.03 8.24 -3.05
CA ILE A 114 2.30 8.95 -3.26
C ILE A 114 3.39 8.37 -2.37
N ARG A 115 3.11 8.18 -1.07
CA ARG A 115 4.09 7.60 -0.14
C ARG A 115 4.50 6.19 -0.53
N ILE A 116 3.55 5.35 -0.92
CA ILE A 116 3.81 3.96 -1.34
C ILE A 116 4.69 3.94 -2.59
N LEU A 117 4.29 4.67 -3.63
CA LEU A 117 4.99 4.70 -4.91
C LEU A 117 6.37 5.35 -4.79
N PHE A 118 6.49 6.40 -4.00
CA PHE A 118 7.77 7.06 -3.76
C PHE A 118 8.72 6.15 -2.98
N ALA A 119 8.26 5.52 -1.89
CA ALA A 119 9.07 4.57 -1.14
C ALA A 119 9.50 3.38 -2.00
N TRP A 120 8.60 2.85 -2.85
CA TRP A 120 8.95 1.80 -3.80
C TRP A 120 10.01 2.27 -4.79
N THR A 121 9.88 3.48 -5.33
CA THR A 121 10.81 4.06 -6.31
C THR A 121 12.21 4.24 -5.73
N MET A 122 12.32 4.73 -4.49
CA MET A 122 13.60 4.92 -3.81
C MET A 122 14.34 3.61 -3.53
N ARG A 123 13.61 2.51 -3.37
CA ARG A 123 14.20 1.16 -3.21
C ARG A 123 14.64 0.53 -4.53
N HIS A 124 14.15 1.02 -5.66
CA HIS A 124 14.38 0.41 -6.98
C HIS A 124 14.97 1.45 -7.96
N PRO A 125 16.16 2.01 -7.67
CA PRO A 125 16.74 3.09 -8.48
C PRO A 125 17.02 2.69 -9.93
N ALA A 126 17.25 1.39 -10.20
CA ALA A 126 17.46 0.89 -11.56
C ALA A 126 16.18 0.95 -12.43
N SER A 127 14.99 0.84 -11.82
CA SER A 127 13.71 0.95 -12.50
C SER A 127 13.17 2.36 -12.51
N ALA A 128 13.41 3.11 -11.42
CA ALA A 128 12.76 4.39 -11.14
C ALA A 128 11.23 4.27 -11.18
N TYR A 129 10.53 5.39 -11.10
CA TYR A 129 9.09 5.41 -11.31
C TYR A 129 8.79 5.32 -12.81
N VAL A 130 7.84 4.45 -13.16
CA VAL A 130 7.32 4.31 -14.52
C VAL A 130 5.80 4.43 -14.46
N GLN A 131 5.24 5.23 -15.36
CA GLN A 131 3.80 5.39 -15.50
C GLN A 131 3.12 4.03 -15.66
N GLY A 132 2.03 3.82 -14.91
CA GLY A 132 1.30 2.56 -14.83
C GLY A 132 1.56 1.76 -13.55
N ILE A 133 2.67 2.01 -12.83
CA ILE A 133 2.88 1.38 -11.51
C ILE A 133 1.83 1.86 -10.49
N ASN A 134 1.32 3.08 -10.64
CA ASN A 134 0.19 3.60 -9.86
C ASN A 134 -1.07 2.71 -10.02
N ASP A 135 -1.34 2.23 -11.23
CA ASP A 135 -2.50 1.37 -11.52
C ASP A 135 -2.33 -0.05 -10.98
N LEU A 136 -1.09 -0.52 -10.79
CA LEU A 136 -0.80 -1.76 -10.06
C LEU A 136 -0.97 -1.61 -8.55
N ALA A 137 -0.61 -0.44 -8.01
CA ALA A 137 -0.75 -0.16 -6.57
C ALA A 137 -2.20 0.04 -6.14
N ALA A 138 -3.02 0.67 -6.99
CA ALA A 138 -4.44 0.96 -6.72
C ALA A 138 -5.26 -0.25 -6.22
N PRO A 139 -5.33 -1.39 -6.93
CA PRO A 139 -6.09 -2.54 -6.47
C PRO A 139 -5.52 -3.17 -5.19
N MET A 140 -4.19 -3.14 -5.01
CA MET A 140 -3.55 -3.64 -3.78
C MET A 140 -4.01 -2.83 -2.56
N VAL A 141 -3.95 -1.49 -2.65
CA VAL A 141 -4.42 -0.60 -1.59
C VAL A 141 -5.90 -0.82 -1.31
N LEU A 142 -6.73 -0.94 -2.34
CA LEU A 142 -8.18 -1.15 -2.18
C LEU A 142 -8.49 -2.46 -1.44
N VAL A 143 -7.84 -3.57 -1.83
CA VAL A 143 -8.05 -4.89 -1.21
C VAL A 143 -7.66 -4.86 0.27
N PHE A 144 -6.48 -4.34 0.60
CA PHE A 144 -6.00 -4.32 1.98
C PHE A 144 -6.72 -3.29 2.84
N LEU A 145 -7.11 -2.13 2.29
CA LEU A 145 -7.92 -1.15 3.00
C LEU A 145 -9.30 -1.70 3.36
N THR A 146 -9.97 -2.36 2.41
CA THR A 146 -11.28 -2.98 2.65
C THR A 146 -11.18 -4.06 3.72
N ALA A 147 -10.12 -4.89 3.69
CA ALA A 147 -9.86 -5.88 4.74
C ALA A 147 -9.64 -5.23 6.12
N ALA A 148 -8.88 -4.14 6.20
CA ALA A 148 -8.61 -3.43 7.45
C ALA A 148 -9.87 -2.76 8.04
N VAL A 149 -10.72 -2.16 7.19
CA VAL A 149 -12.00 -1.57 7.61
C VAL A 149 -12.94 -2.65 8.14
N ALA A 150 -13.04 -3.81 7.47
CA ALA A 150 -13.85 -4.93 7.93
C ALA A 150 -13.38 -5.46 9.30
N ALA A 151 -12.07 -5.66 9.47
CA ALA A 151 -11.50 -6.11 10.74
C ALA A 151 -11.67 -5.09 11.87
N ARG A 152 -11.66 -3.80 11.56
CA ARG A 152 -11.95 -2.74 12.54
C ARG A 152 -13.41 -2.81 13.02
N LYS A 153 -14.36 -2.89 12.09
CA LYS A 153 -15.80 -2.99 12.43
C LYS A 153 -16.11 -4.19 13.31
N GLN A 154 -15.48 -5.33 13.04
CA GLN A 154 -15.68 -6.54 13.83
C GLN A 154 -15.25 -6.35 15.29
N ARG A 155 -14.07 -5.76 15.52
CA ARG A 155 -13.59 -5.45 16.89
C ARG A 155 -14.51 -4.49 17.63
N GLU A 156 -14.99 -3.45 16.95
CA GLU A 156 -15.91 -2.47 17.55
C GLU A 156 -17.26 -3.11 17.95
N CYS A 157 -17.71 -4.17 17.27
CA CYS A 157 -18.90 -4.93 17.65
C CYS A 157 -18.65 -5.91 18.79
N ASP A 158 -17.44 -6.50 18.87
CA ASP A 158 -17.09 -7.46 19.93
C ASP A 158 -16.82 -6.77 21.29
N ASP A 159 -16.46 -5.48 21.26
CA ASP A 159 -16.21 -4.64 22.44
C ASP A 159 -17.51 -3.99 23.03
N GLN A 160 -18.69 -4.24 22.43
CA GLN A 160 -20.01 -3.74 22.87
C GLN A 160 -20.84 -4.84 23.54
#